data_AF-A0A1X6NKF0-F1
#
_entry.id   AF-A0A1X6NKF0-F1
#
_cell.length_a   1.000
_cell.length_b   1.000
_cell.length_c   1.000
_cell.angle_alpha   90.00
_cell.angle_beta   90.00
_cell.angle_gamma   90.00
#
_symmetry.space_group_name_H-M   'P 1'
#
loop_
_entity.id
_entity.type
_entity.pdbx_description
1 polymer ?
#
loop_
_entity_poly.entity_id
_entity_poly.type
_entity_poly.pdbx_seq_one_letter_code
_entity_poly.pdbx_strand_id
1 'polypeptide(L)'
;MGRDPDFRPSNVMTILLATDNHLGYMEKHPVRGDDSFRTFAEILQIARANAVDALLLGGDLFHDNKPSRATTLRTMELLRAATLGDTPPVSLAFRSDAAAAFGTPTVNYMNPYVHVSLPVFVIHGNHDDPTGTGGAGGGDVGGAGSAPLSALDILQAACLVNYFGRVTDAKRISLAPVLLEKGVTRAALYGLGNVRDERLYTTWSLEKNLTWVAPASGGTAAGAGVVGDGGSPPGTATDGATDGGGGGGDAPPPAGAAAPADNWFNLFVLHQNRVTRGSSKSISTDMLPAWLHFVLWGHEHDSYPEPVGEAPAVCQPGSSVATALSAGEARPKHVVLLRLFKTQHQTVSIPLATVREFAMEDVTLAAALPGVDPSDAAPVGELLKGRVAAAAAAAAA
;
A
#
# COMPACT_ATOMS: atom_id res chain seq x y z
N MET A 1 -8.41 -23.61 -8.69
CA MET A 1 -8.35 -22.95 -10.01
C MET A 1 -8.48 -23.93 -11.20
N GLY A 2 -7.55 -24.84 -11.47
CA GLY A 2 -7.44 -25.55 -12.77
C GLY A 2 -8.55 -26.55 -13.20
N ARG A 3 -9.63 -26.73 -12.45
CA ARG A 3 -10.76 -27.61 -12.83
C ARG A 3 -11.99 -26.85 -13.33
N ASP A 4 -11.98 -25.52 -13.23
CA ASP A 4 -13.06 -24.66 -13.71
C ASP A 4 -12.94 -24.50 -15.24
N PRO A 5 -14.02 -24.68 -16.04
CA PRO A 5 -13.96 -24.57 -17.49
C PRO A 5 -13.59 -23.17 -17.99
N ASP A 6 -13.76 -22.13 -17.15
CA ASP A 6 -13.33 -20.77 -17.46
C ASP A 6 -11.84 -20.52 -17.13
N PHE A 7 -11.12 -21.48 -16.53
CA PHE A 7 -9.73 -21.27 -16.16
C PHE A 7 -8.81 -21.27 -17.38
N ARG A 8 -8.51 -20.07 -17.87
CA ARG A 8 -7.58 -19.81 -18.98
C ARG A 8 -6.86 -18.47 -18.78
N PRO A 9 -5.68 -18.25 -19.38
CA PRO A 9 -4.88 -17.04 -19.15
C PRO A 9 -5.62 -15.71 -19.38
N SER A 10 -6.54 -15.65 -20.34
CA SER A 10 -7.36 -14.46 -20.63
C SER A 10 -8.32 -14.09 -19.49
N ASN A 11 -8.55 -15.00 -18.55
CA ASN A 11 -9.42 -14.82 -17.40
C ASN A 11 -8.62 -14.70 -16.09
N VAL A 12 -7.29 -14.76 -16.13
CA VAL A 12 -6.44 -14.62 -14.93
C VAL A 12 -5.87 -13.21 -14.88
N MET A 13 -6.26 -12.44 -13.87
CA MET A 13 -5.72 -11.11 -13.62
C MET A 13 -4.45 -11.23 -12.79
N THR A 14 -3.32 -10.75 -13.32
CA THR A 14 -2.01 -10.81 -12.67
C THR A 14 -1.58 -9.40 -12.26
N ILE A 15 -1.30 -9.20 -10.98
CA ILE A 15 -0.93 -7.90 -10.40
C ILE A 15 0.41 -8.08 -9.68
N LEU A 16 1.39 -7.23 -9.96
CA LEU A 16 2.61 -7.17 -9.15
C LEU A 16 2.36 -6.24 -7.97
N LEU A 17 2.68 -6.69 -6.75
CA LEU A 17 2.55 -5.92 -5.51
C LEU A 17 3.94 -5.47 -5.03
N ALA A 18 4.08 -4.18 -4.75
CA ALA A 18 5.25 -3.60 -4.11
C ALA A 18 4.83 -2.44 -3.19
N THR A 19 5.69 -2.01 -2.28
CA THR A 19 5.42 -0.90 -1.36
C THR A 19 6.75 -0.30 -0.88
N ASP A 20 6.70 0.88 -0.28
CA ASP A 20 7.78 1.48 0.51
C ASP A 20 9.10 1.49 -0.28
N ASN A 21 9.00 2.07 -1.49
CA ASN A 21 10.11 2.12 -2.43
C ASN A 21 11.12 3.20 -2.05
N HIS A 22 10.64 4.27 -1.40
CA HIS A 22 11.43 5.37 -0.88
C HIS A 22 12.46 5.90 -1.89
N LEU A 23 12.00 6.19 -3.12
CA LEU A 23 12.82 6.82 -4.14
C LEU A 23 13.38 8.14 -3.60
N GLY A 24 14.70 8.30 -3.73
CA GLY A 24 15.44 9.43 -3.17
C GLY A 24 16.04 9.18 -1.78
N TYR A 25 15.75 8.04 -1.12
CA TYR A 25 16.42 7.71 0.14
C TYR A 25 17.94 7.68 -0.03
N MET A 26 18.64 8.43 0.84
CA MET A 26 20.09 8.58 0.80
C MET A 26 20.64 9.07 -0.55
N GLU A 27 19.87 9.82 -1.37
CA GLU A 27 20.25 10.22 -2.75
C GLU A 27 21.64 10.89 -2.84
N LYS A 28 22.07 11.60 -1.80
CA LYS A 28 23.39 12.28 -1.76
C LYS A 28 24.55 11.39 -1.30
N HIS A 29 24.28 10.16 -0.85
CA HIS A 29 25.29 9.27 -0.30
C HIS A 29 26.14 8.67 -1.44
N PRO A 30 27.48 8.77 -1.40
CA PRO A 30 28.36 8.40 -2.52
C PRO A 30 28.31 6.91 -2.90
N VAL A 31 27.88 6.04 -1.97
CA VAL A 31 27.80 4.59 -2.19
C VAL A 31 26.35 4.09 -2.35
N ARG A 32 25.38 4.80 -1.77
CA ARG A 32 24.00 4.30 -1.56
C ARG A 32 22.96 5.11 -2.33
N GLY A 33 23.32 6.25 -2.91
CA GLY A 33 22.37 7.19 -3.51
C GLY A 33 21.59 6.65 -4.71
N ASP A 34 22.07 5.58 -5.33
CA ASP A 34 21.37 4.89 -6.42
C ASP A 34 20.60 3.64 -5.99
N ASP A 35 20.66 3.22 -4.72
CA ASP A 35 20.09 1.94 -4.28
C ASP A 35 18.57 1.91 -4.51
N SER A 36 17.82 2.93 -4.07
CA SER A 36 16.36 2.99 -4.23
C SER A 36 15.93 2.97 -5.69
N PHE A 37 16.62 3.72 -6.57
CA PHE A 37 16.31 3.76 -8.00
C PHE A 37 16.64 2.44 -8.72
N ARG A 38 17.76 1.79 -8.37
CA ARG A 38 18.13 0.49 -8.96
C ARG A 38 17.12 -0.58 -8.59
N THR A 39 16.70 -0.64 -7.33
CA THR A 39 15.67 -1.59 -6.91
C THR A 39 14.33 -1.31 -7.54
N PHE A 40 13.90 -0.05 -7.64
CA PHE A 40 12.64 0.25 -8.31
C PHE A 40 12.69 -0.08 -9.81
N ALA A 41 13.83 0.13 -10.48
CA ALA A 41 14.03 -0.30 -11.86
C ALA A 41 13.90 -1.83 -12.01
N GLU A 42 14.46 -2.61 -11.06
CA GLU A 42 14.28 -4.07 -11.00
C GLU A 42 12.80 -4.45 -10.85
N ILE A 43 12.06 -3.79 -9.95
CA ILE A 43 10.61 -4.03 -9.76
C ILE A 43 9.84 -3.84 -11.08
N LEU A 44 10.13 -2.76 -11.80
CA LEU A 44 9.52 -2.48 -13.11
C LEU A 44 9.90 -3.55 -14.15
N GLN A 45 11.16 -4.01 -14.15
CA GLN A 45 11.61 -5.09 -15.01
C GLN A 45 10.90 -6.42 -14.70
N ILE A 46 10.72 -6.76 -13.42
CA ILE A 46 9.98 -7.95 -12.97
C ILE A 46 8.53 -7.86 -13.45
N ALA A 47 7.88 -6.71 -13.32
CA ALA A 47 6.51 -6.50 -13.81
C ALA A 47 6.39 -6.77 -15.32
N ARG A 48 7.32 -6.21 -16.11
CA ARG A 48 7.38 -6.42 -17.56
C ARG A 48 7.68 -7.87 -17.93
N ALA A 49 8.67 -8.49 -17.29
CA ALA A 49 9.09 -9.86 -17.56
C ALA A 49 7.98 -10.89 -17.25
N ASN A 50 7.16 -10.61 -16.24
CA ASN A 50 6.01 -11.45 -15.87
C ASN A 50 4.72 -11.08 -16.62
N ALA A 51 4.77 -10.11 -17.55
CA ALA A 51 3.62 -9.62 -18.32
C ALA A 51 2.39 -9.36 -17.44
N VAL A 52 2.60 -8.67 -16.31
CA VAL A 52 1.52 -8.36 -15.37
C VAL A 52 0.52 -7.39 -15.99
N ASP A 53 -0.75 -7.51 -15.59
CA ASP A 53 -1.82 -6.63 -16.06
C ASP A 53 -1.78 -5.26 -15.38
N ALA A 54 -1.23 -5.20 -14.16
CA ALA A 54 -1.04 -3.96 -13.40
C ALA A 54 0.10 -4.10 -12.38
N LEU A 55 0.69 -2.95 -12.03
CA LEU A 55 1.53 -2.79 -10.83
C LEU A 55 0.71 -2.06 -9.76
N LEU A 56 0.68 -2.58 -8.54
CA LEU A 56 -0.01 -2.00 -7.39
C LEU A 56 1.01 -1.62 -6.31
N LEU A 57 1.05 -0.33 -5.97
CA LEU A 57 1.97 0.25 -5.01
C LEU A 57 1.24 0.63 -3.71
N GLY A 58 1.76 0.12 -2.59
CA GLY A 58 1.17 0.25 -1.24
C GLY A 58 1.45 1.55 -0.50
N GLY A 59 2.08 2.54 -1.13
CA GLY A 59 2.48 3.82 -0.51
C GLY A 59 3.99 4.00 -0.43
N ASP A 60 4.40 5.19 -0.02
CA ASP A 60 5.81 5.60 0.13
C ASP A 60 6.67 5.29 -1.11
N LEU A 61 6.16 5.68 -2.28
CA LEU A 61 6.93 5.64 -3.51
C LEU A 61 8.14 6.59 -3.40
N PHE A 62 7.95 7.76 -2.79
CA PHE A 62 9.01 8.72 -2.50
C PHE A 62 9.41 8.70 -1.03
N HIS A 63 10.70 8.90 -0.76
CA HIS A 63 11.19 9.04 0.61
C HIS A 63 10.89 10.41 1.23
N ASP A 64 10.91 11.46 0.43
CA ASP A 64 10.61 12.81 0.89
C ASP A 64 9.27 13.26 0.30
N ASN A 65 8.46 13.93 1.11
CA ASN A 65 7.19 14.52 0.67
C ASN A 65 7.36 15.48 -0.52
N LYS A 66 8.47 16.20 -0.51
CA LYS A 66 8.92 17.08 -1.59
C LYS A 66 10.19 16.46 -2.19
N PRO A 67 10.05 15.45 -3.06
CA PRO A 67 11.21 14.80 -3.64
C PRO A 67 12.08 15.82 -4.39
N SER A 68 13.39 15.56 -4.42
CA SER A 68 14.31 16.42 -5.16
C SER A 68 13.96 16.41 -6.65
N ARG A 69 14.32 17.47 -7.39
CA ARG A 69 14.12 17.51 -8.86
C ARG A 69 14.77 16.31 -9.56
N ALA A 70 15.93 15.86 -9.07
CA ALA A 70 16.64 14.71 -9.60
C ALA A 70 15.84 13.42 -9.33
N THR A 71 15.35 13.24 -8.11
CA THR A 71 14.49 12.11 -7.73
C THR A 71 13.22 12.08 -8.59
N THR A 72 12.48 13.19 -8.69
CA THR A 72 11.26 13.25 -9.52
C THR A 72 11.56 12.92 -10.98
N LEU A 73 12.59 13.50 -11.58
CA LEU A 73 12.94 13.25 -12.97
C LEU A 73 13.30 11.78 -13.21
N ARG A 74 14.17 11.20 -12.37
CA ARG A 74 14.58 9.79 -12.47
C ARG A 74 13.38 8.85 -12.32
N THR A 75 12.48 9.12 -11.37
CA THR A 75 11.24 8.35 -11.19
C THR A 75 10.36 8.41 -12.45
N MET A 76 10.18 9.61 -13.02
CA MET A 76 9.40 9.77 -14.25
C MET A 76 10.04 9.06 -15.44
N GLU A 77 11.37 9.07 -15.56
CA GLU A 77 12.10 8.37 -16.61
C GLU A 77 11.95 6.84 -16.49
N LEU A 78 12.11 6.29 -15.29
CA LEU A 78 11.91 4.87 -15.00
C LEU A 78 10.48 4.42 -15.32
N LEU A 79 9.48 5.16 -14.82
CA LEU A 79 8.08 4.88 -15.10
C LEU A 79 7.80 4.98 -16.59
N ARG A 80 8.20 6.08 -17.26
CA ARG A 80 7.97 6.26 -18.70
C ARG A 80 8.54 5.11 -19.52
N ALA A 81 9.75 4.65 -19.20
CA ALA A 81 10.40 3.55 -19.91
C ALA A 81 9.70 2.20 -19.71
N ALA A 82 9.08 1.98 -18.55
CA ALA A 82 8.43 0.72 -18.21
C ALA A 82 6.93 0.69 -18.51
N THR A 83 6.24 1.83 -18.47
CA THR A 83 4.77 1.89 -18.49
C THR A 83 4.18 2.35 -19.80
N LEU A 84 4.90 3.16 -20.59
CA LEU A 84 4.38 3.67 -21.86
C LEU A 84 4.72 2.76 -23.04
N GLY A 85 3.84 2.73 -24.02
CA GLY A 85 3.96 1.95 -25.24
C GLY A 85 2.69 1.17 -25.58
N ASP A 86 2.73 0.45 -26.70
CA ASP A 86 1.59 -0.29 -27.25
C ASP A 86 1.61 -1.78 -26.95
N THR A 87 2.66 -2.29 -26.29
CA THR A 87 2.88 -3.74 -26.16
C THR A 87 3.37 -4.18 -24.78
N PRO A 88 2.72 -5.19 -24.16
CA PRO A 88 1.42 -5.74 -24.57
C PRO A 88 0.29 -4.71 -24.37
N PRO A 89 -0.84 -4.81 -25.10
CA PRO A 89 -1.99 -3.97 -24.83
C PRO A 89 -2.60 -4.32 -23.47
N VAL A 90 -3.09 -3.31 -22.76
CA VAL A 90 -3.74 -3.49 -21.45
C VAL A 90 -5.03 -4.29 -21.64
N SER A 91 -5.11 -5.44 -20.95
CA SER A 91 -6.27 -6.35 -21.03
C SER A 91 -7.32 -6.11 -19.94
N LEU A 92 -7.12 -5.07 -19.12
CA LEU A 92 -8.04 -4.68 -18.05
C LEU A 92 -9.15 -3.78 -18.59
N ALA A 93 -10.40 -4.13 -18.28
CA ALA A 93 -11.52 -3.23 -18.45
C ALA A 93 -11.77 -2.47 -17.15
N PHE A 94 -11.84 -1.14 -17.23
CA PHE A 94 -12.19 -0.26 -16.11
C PHE A 94 -13.71 -0.08 -16.01
N ARG A 95 -14.28 -0.26 -14.81
CA ARG A 95 -15.73 -0.23 -14.56
C ARG A 95 -16.19 0.79 -13.52
N SER A 96 -15.29 1.55 -12.92
CA SER A 96 -15.63 2.64 -12.00
C SER A 96 -15.82 3.97 -12.74
N ASP A 97 -16.25 4.99 -12.01
CA ASP A 97 -16.11 6.39 -12.44
C ASP A 97 -14.68 6.86 -12.15
N ALA A 98 -13.93 7.20 -13.20
CA ALA A 98 -12.54 7.66 -13.09
C ALA A 98 -12.42 9.04 -12.43
N ALA A 99 -13.41 9.92 -12.63
CA ALA A 99 -13.40 11.25 -12.01
C ALA A 99 -13.57 11.13 -10.50
N ALA A 100 -14.46 10.23 -10.05
CA ALA A 100 -14.62 9.93 -8.62
C ALA A 100 -13.42 9.20 -8.03
N ALA A 101 -12.84 8.22 -8.75
CA ALA A 101 -11.76 7.38 -8.25
C ALA A 101 -10.39 8.09 -8.19
N PHE A 102 -10.10 8.92 -9.20
CA PHE A 102 -8.77 9.49 -9.41
C PHE A 102 -8.77 11.01 -9.56
N GLY A 103 -9.92 11.66 -9.78
CA GLY A 103 -9.97 13.07 -10.14
C GLY A 103 -9.59 13.36 -11.60
N THR A 104 -9.54 12.33 -12.46
CA THR A 104 -9.23 12.46 -13.90
C THR A 104 -10.41 12.01 -14.76
N PRO A 105 -10.55 12.52 -16.01
CA PRO A 105 -11.66 12.12 -16.88
C PRO A 105 -11.67 10.63 -17.24
N THR A 106 -10.49 10.00 -17.25
CA THR A 106 -10.29 8.58 -17.57
C THR A 106 -9.18 7.98 -16.69
N VAL A 107 -9.14 6.66 -16.60
CA VAL A 107 -7.95 5.92 -16.11
C VAL A 107 -6.84 6.08 -17.15
N ASN A 108 -5.57 6.13 -16.73
CA ASN A 108 -4.47 6.59 -17.59
C ASN A 108 -4.31 5.80 -18.91
N TYR A 109 -4.55 4.49 -18.91
CA TYR A 109 -4.48 3.64 -20.11
C TYR A 109 -5.68 3.77 -21.06
N MET A 110 -6.67 4.57 -20.70
CA MET A 110 -7.78 4.99 -21.58
C MET A 110 -7.62 6.44 -22.05
N ASN A 111 -6.50 7.11 -21.75
CA ASN A 111 -6.20 8.44 -22.27
C ASN A 111 -6.02 8.35 -23.80
N PRO A 112 -6.72 9.16 -24.60
CA PRO A 112 -6.65 9.09 -26.06
C PRO A 112 -5.31 9.58 -26.66
N TYR A 113 -4.44 10.20 -25.86
CA TYR A 113 -3.18 10.80 -26.29
C TYR A 113 -1.93 10.12 -25.72
N VAL A 114 -2.09 9.24 -24.73
CA VAL A 114 -0.98 8.56 -24.06
C VAL A 114 -1.21 7.06 -24.08
N HIS A 115 -0.29 6.35 -24.73
CA HIS A 115 -0.32 4.89 -24.83
C HIS A 115 0.36 4.29 -23.60
N VAL A 116 -0.42 3.70 -22.71
CA VAL A 116 0.06 3.01 -21.51
C VAL A 116 -0.08 1.50 -21.72
N SER A 117 1.02 0.75 -21.57
CA SER A 117 1.07 -0.72 -21.66
C SER A 117 1.12 -1.41 -20.30
N LEU A 118 1.53 -0.70 -19.24
CA LEU A 118 1.51 -1.21 -17.86
C LEU A 118 0.90 -0.14 -16.93
N PRO A 119 -0.37 -0.28 -16.53
CA PRO A 119 -0.99 0.66 -15.60
C PRO A 119 -0.44 0.45 -14.18
N VAL A 120 -0.08 1.56 -13.53
CA VAL A 120 0.36 1.58 -12.14
C VAL A 120 -0.77 2.19 -11.30
N PHE A 121 -1.21 1.48 -10.25
CA PHE A 121 -2.14 1.98 -9.25
C PHE A 121 -1.38 2.21 -7.95
N VAL A 122 -1.59 3.35 -7.29
CA VAL A 122 -0.82 3.72 -6.11
C VAL A 122 -1.71 4.44 -5.10
N ILE A 123 -1.57 4.09 -3.82
CA ILE A 123 -2.01 4.93 -2.70
C ILE A 123 -0.82 5.75 -2.18
N HIS A 124 -1.06 6.82 -1.43
CA HIS A 124 0.03 7.51 -0.74
C HIS A 124 0.32 6.86 0.61
N GLY A 125 1.58 6.88 1.03
CA GLY A 125 2.00 6.58 2.39
C GLY A 125 2.15 7.84 3.23
N ASN A 126 2.93 7.75 4.31
CA ASN A 126 3.18 8.86 5.24
C ASN A 126 4.34 9.77 4.82
N HIS A 127 5.20 9.34 3.90
CA HIS A 127 6.27 10.17 3.35
C HIS A 127 5.82 10.95 2.12
N ASP A 128 4.93 10.41 1.30
CA ASP A 128 4.41 11.04 0.09
C ASP A 128 2.93 11.47 0.21
N ASP A 129 2.50 11.80 1.43
CA ASP A 129 1.16 12.27 1.74
C ASP A 129 0.83 13.64 1.11
N PRO A 130 -0.45 13.97 0.87
CA PRO A 130 -0.83 15.30 0.41
C PRO A 130 -0.51 16.38 1.45
N THR A 131 0.32 17.37 1.08
CA THR A 131 0.66 18.50 1.97
C THR A 131 0.40 19.87 1.32
N GLY A 132 0.38 20.90 2.18
CA GLY A 132 0.20 22.30 1.78
C GLY A 132 -1.24 22.65 1.38
N THR A 133 -1.46 23.92 1.07
CA THR A 133 -2.62 24.33 0.26
C THR A 133 -2.17 24.19 -1.19
N GLY A 134 -2.88 23.38 -2.00
CA GLY A 134 -2.79 23.51 -3.46
C GLY A 134 -2.92 25.00 -3.75
N GLY A 135 -1.90 25.59 -4.36
CA GLY A 135 -1.69 27.04 -4.30
C GLY A 135 -2.98 27.79 -4.56
N ALA A 136 -3.23 28.87 -3.80
CA ALA A 136 -4.33 29.80 -4.10
C ALA A 136 -4.05 30.50 -5.44
N GLY A 137 -4.17 29.75 -6.54
CA GLY A 137 -3.98 30.23 -7.90
C GLY A 137 -5.29 30.79 -8.40
N GLY A 138 -5.57 32.05 -8.07
CA GLY A 138 -6.55 32.87 -8.77
C GLY A 138 -6.08 33.12 -10.20
N GLY A 139 -6.36 32.20 -11.11
CA GLY A 139 -6.14 32.36 -12.54
C GLY A 139 -7.14 31.53 -13.35
N ASP A 140 -7.58 32.07 -14.50
CA ASP A 140 -8.58 31.53 -15.43
C ASP A 140 -8.24 30.17 -16.07
N VAL A 141 -7.16 29.51 -15.64
CA VAL A 141 -6.72 28.21 -16.16
C VAL A 141 -6.92 27.21 -15.03
N GLY A 142 -7.98 26.39 -15.13
CA GLY A 142 -8.50 25.50 -14.08
C GLY A 142 -7.47 24.53 -13.49
N GLY A 143 -6.61 25.04 -12.61
CA GLY A 143 -5.65 24.29 -11.81
C GLY A 143 -6.33 23.68 -10.59
N ALA A 144 -5.75 22.58 -10.10
CA ALA A 144 -6.13 21.94 -8.84
C ALA A 144 -6.45 23.02 -7.80
N GLY A 145 -7.69 23.01 -7.28
CA GLY A 145 -8.15 24.00 -6.33
C GLY A 145 -7.30 24.03 -5.05
N SER A 146 -7.80 24.65 -3.99
CA SER A 146 -7.11 24.78 -2.70
C SER A 146 -6.80 23.45 -1.95
N ALA A 147 -6.99 22.30 -2.60
CA ALA A 147 -6.76 20.97 -2.02
C ALA A 147 -5.27 20.67 -1.87
N PRO A 148 -4.84 20.02 -0.77
CA PRO A 148 -3.48 19.52 -0.62
C PRO A 148 -3.06 18.60 -1.77
N LEU A 149 -1.78 18.65 -2.14
CA LEU A 149 -1.22 17.85 -3.24
C LEU A 149 -0.09 16.95 -2.75
N SER A 150 0.02 15.77 -3.33
CA SER A 150 1.11 14.82 -3.15
C SER A 150 2.06 14.87 -4.36
N ALA A 151 3.29 14.40 -4.20
CA ALA A 151 4.17 14.11 -5.35
C ALA A 151 3.52 13.13 -6.36
N LEU A 152 2.59 12.29 -5.91
CA LEU A 152 1.82 11.38 -6.77
C LEU A 152 0.87 12.12 -7.72
N ASP A 153 0.38 13.32 -7.37
CA ASP A 153 -0.43 14.14 -8.27
C ASP A 153 0.36 14.56 -9.51
N ILE A 154 1.66 14.85 -9.35
CA ILE A 154 2.55 15.20 -10.46
C ILE A 154 2.69 14.01 -11.41
N LEU A 155 2.88 12.80 -10.87
CA LEU A 155 2.98 11.58 -11.67
C LEU A 155 1.66 11.24 -12.38
N GLN A 156 0.53 11.46 -11.71
CA GLN A 156 -0.80 11.24 -12.29
C GLN A 156 -1.09 12.24 -13.42
N ALA A 157 -0.76 13.52 -13.22
CA ALA A 157 -0.89 14.55 -14.26
C ALA A 157 -0.03 14.22 -15.50
N ALA A 158 1.11 13.56 -15.29
CA ALA A 158 1.97 13.03 -16.36
C ALA A 158 1.49 11.70 -16.97
N CYS A 159 0.31 11.20 -16.58
CA CYS A 159 -0.27 9.92 -17.01
C CYS A 159 0.57 8.68 -16.66
N LEU A 160 1.48 8.76 -15.69
CA LEU A 160 2.38 7.66 -15.33
C LEU A 160 1.80 6.71 -14.29
N VAL A 161 0.87 7.20 -13.45
CA VAL A 161 0.21 6.43 -12.38
C VAL A 161 -1.28 6.78 -12.28
N ASN A 162 -2.06 5.91 -11.65
CA ASN A 162 -3.42 6.16 -11.21
C ASN A 162 -3.41 6.23 -9.68
N TYR A 163 -3.44 7.45 -9.13
CA TYR A 163 -3.42 7.68 -7.70
C TYR A 163 -4.84 7.67 -7.11
N PHE A 164 -5.10 6.72 -6.21
CA PHE A 164 -6.42 6.45 -5.62
C PHE A 164 -6.33 6.36 -4.09
N GLY A 165 -7.48 6.15 -3.43
CA GLY A 165 -7.52 5.97 -1.98
C GLY A 165 -7.23 7.24 -1.17
N ARG A 166 -7.41 8.43 -1.78
CA ARG A 166 -7.22 9.72 -1.10
C ARG A 166 -8.20 9.87 0.06
N VAL A 167 -7.70 10.34 1.21
CA VAL A 167 -8.54 10.66 2.37
C VAL A 167 -8.72 12.18 2.47
N THR A 168 -9.92 12.67 2.18
CA THR A 168 -10.25 14.11 2.21
C THR A 168 -10.77 14.58 3.56
N ASP A 169 -11.43 13.70 4.32
CA ASP A 169 -11.87 13.94 5.69
C ASP A 169 -11.47 12.75 6.58
N ALA A 170 -10.40 12.92 7.36
CA ALA A 170 -9.92 11.89 8.25
C ALA A 170 -10.86 11.60 9.44
N LYS A 171 -11.93 12.38 9.65
CA LYS A 171 -12.95 12.12 10.68
C LYS A 171 -14.12 11.28 10.16
N ARG A 172 -14.32 11.22 8.83
CA ARG A 172 -15.35 10.41 8.19
C ARG A 172 -14.84 9.89 6.86
N ILE A 173 -14.49 8.61 6.84
CA ILE A 173 -13.83 7.96 5.71
C ILE A 173 -14.85 7.10 4.96
N SER A 174 -14.93 7.26 3.64
CA SER A 174 -15.73 6.40 2.75
C SER A 174 -14.81 5.75 1.73
N LEU A 175 -14.74 4.41 1.74
CA LEU A 175 -13.89 3.63 0.87
C LEU A 175 -14.67 3.10 -0.33
N ALA A 176 -14.54 3.79 -1.47
CA ALA A 176 -15.10 3.34 -2.74
C ALA A 176 -14.09 2.52 -3.55
N PRO A 177 -14.49 1.38 -4.14
CA PRO A 177 -13.57 0.53 -4.87
C PRO A 177 -13.33 1.03 -6.31
N VAL A 178 -12.09 0.83 -6.77
CA VAL A 178 -11.75 0.79 -8.19
C VAL A 178 -12.11 -0.58 -8.74
N LEU A 179 -12.98 -0.63 -9.76
CA LEU A 179 -13.54 -1.85 -10.31
C LEU A 179 -12.82 -2.21 -11.61
N LEU A 180 -12.16 -3.37 -11.61
CA LEU A 180 -11.37 -3.90 -12.72
C LEU A 180 -11.91 -5.25 -13.15
N GLU A 181 -11.95 -5.50 -14.46
CA GLU A 181 -12.32 -6.79 -15.03
C GLU A 181 -11.27 -7.30 -16.03
N LYS A 182 -11.02 -8.60 -16.01
CA LYS A 182 -10.26 -9.32 -17.05
C LYS A 182 -10.95 -10.62 -17.37
N GLY A 183 -11.56 -10.69 -18.55
CA GLY A 183 -12.41 -11.83 -18.92
C GLY A 183 -13.56 -12.01 -17.91
N VAL A 184 -13.64 -13.17 -17.27
CA VAL A 184 -14.67 -13.46 -16.24
C VAL A 184 -14.25 -13.04 -14.82
N THR A 185 -13.00 -12.64 -14.61
CA THR A 185 -12.49 -12.27 -13.28
C THR A 185 -12.71 -10.80 -13.02
N ARG A 186 -13.26 -10.49 -11.84
CA ARG A 186 -13.60 -9.14 -11.40
C ARG A 186 -12.90 -8.84 -10.08
N ALA A 187 -12.25 -7.68 -9.97
CA ALA A 187 -11.56 -7.24 -8.76
C ALA A 187 -12.07 -5.87 -8.32
N ALA A 188 -12.46 -5.77 -7.05
CA ALA A 188 -12.81 -4.53 -6.37
C ALA A 188 -11.61 -4.11 -5.51
N LEU A 189 -10.88 -3.11 -5.99
CA LEU A 189 -9.67 -2.58 -5.36
C LEU A 189 -10.02 -1.40 -4.46
N TYR A 190 -10.03 -1.64 -3.16
CA TYR A 190 -10.18 -0.62 -2.11
C TYR A 190 -8.81 -0.08 -1.72
N GLY A 191 -8.70 1.23 -1.54
CA GLY A 191 -7.45 1.87 -1.11
C GLY A 191 -7.69 2.86 0.02
N LEU A 192 -6.81 2.84 1.01
CA LEU A 192 -6.73 3.82 2.08
C LEU A 192 -5.30 4.36 2.15
N GLY A 193 -5.08 5.55 1.60
CA GLY A 193 -3.84 6.28 1.79
C GLY A 193 -3.57 6.55 3.27
N ASN A 194 -2.31 6.80 3.62
CA ASN A 194 -1.94 6.96 5.02
C ASN A 194 -2.78 8.05 5.71
N VAL A 195 -3.20 7.72 6.91
CA VAL A 195 -3.85 8.61 7.89
C VAL A 195 -3.11 8.36 9.17
N ARG A 196 -2.75 9.40 9.92
CA ARG A 196 -2.12 9.25 11.23
C ARG A 196 -2.84 8.19 12.09
N ASP A 197 -2.09 7.20 12.60
CA ASP A 197 -2.67 5.99 13.19
C ASP A 197 -3.70 6.30 14.30
N GLU A 198 -3.41 7.25 15.20
CA GLU A 198 -4.35 7.58 16.29
C GLU A 198 -5.66 8.18 15.79
N ARG A 199 -5.61 8.94 14.70
CA ARG A 199 -6.81 9.47 14.06
C ARG A 199 -7.59 8.34 13.41
N LEU A 200 -6.93 7.48 12.64
CA LEU A 200 -7.60 6.38 11.95
C LEU A 200 -8.21 5.39 12.94
N TYR A 201 -7.48 5.03 14.00
CA TYR A 201 -7.99 4.16 15.07
C TYR A 201 -9.25 4.76 15.71
N THR A 202 -9.24 6.06 16.00
CA THR A 202 -10.42 6.75 16.55
C THR A 202 -11.60 6.67 15.57
N THR A 203 -11.39 7.07 14.31
CA THR A 203 -12.46 7.12 13.29
C THR A 203 -13.00 5.73 12.95
N TRP A 204 -12.15 4.72 12.80
CA TRP A 204 -12.55 3.36 12.41
C TRP A 204 -13.01 2.54 13.62
N SER A 205 -12.21 2.48 14.68
CA SER A 205 -12.48 1.61 15.83
C SER A 205 -13.46 2.22 16.84
N LEU A 206 -13.29 3.48 17.22
CA LEU A 206 -14.08 4.08 18.30
C LEU A 206 -15.38 4.71 17.79
N GLU A 207 -15.29 5.52 16.75
CA GLU A 207 -16.42 6.31 16.25
C GLU A 207 -17.27 5.59 15.19
N LYS A 208 -16.76 4.50 14.61
CA LYS A 208 -17.43 3.76 13.50
C LYS A 208 -17.76 4.65 12.29
N ASN A 209 -16.92 5.65 12.04
CA ASN A 209 -17.03 6.63 10.96
C ASN A 209 -16.26 6.24 9.69
N LEU A 210 -15.89 4.95 9.54
CA LEU A 210 -15.36 4.40 8.29
C LEU A 210 -16.44 3.54 7.62
N THR A 211 -16.80 3.88 6.39
CA THR A 211 -17.80 3.17 5.60
C THR A 211 -17.18 2.53 4.37
N TRP A 212 -17.64 1.32 4.04
CA TRP A 212 -17.23 0.60 2.84
C TRP A 212 -18.33 0.72 1.80
N VAL A 213 -18.03 1.25 0.61
CA VAL A 213 -18.99 1.31 -0.48
C VAL A 213 -18.96 -0.03 -1.22
N ALA A 214 -20.12 -0.66 -1.40
CA ALA A 214 -20.21 -1.88 -2.17
C ALA A 214 -19.89 -1.61 -3.66
N PRO A 215 -19.24 -2.54 -4.38
CA PRO A 215 -19.19 -2.55 -5.84
C PRO A 215 -20.63 -2.53 -6.35
N ALA A 216 -20.99 -1.52 -7.13
CA ALA A 216 -22.28 -1.52 -7.79
C ALA A 216 -22.39 -2.80 -8.65
N SER A 217 -23.53 -3.48 -8.58
CA SER A 217 -23.88 -4.59 -9.46
C SER A 217 -24.08 -4.06 -10.88
N GLY A 218 -22.98 -3.86 -11.61
CA GLY A 218 -22.87 -3.60 -13.05
C GLY A 218 -23.94 -2.73 -13.74
N GLY A 219 -23.57 -1.50 -14.11
CA GLY A 219 -24.20 -0.76 -15.21
C GLY A 219 -24.76 0.61 -14.84
N THR A 220 -24.06 1.67 -15.27
CA THR A 220 -24.43 3.09 -15.20
C THR A 220 -24.66 3.66 -13.79
N ALA A 221 -23.70 4.47 -13.33
CA ALA A 221 -23.89 5.35 -12.19
C ALA A 221 -24.88 6.47 -12.56
N ALA A 222 -26.17 6.23 -12.32
CA ALA A 222 -27.17 7.28 -12.20
C ALA A 222 -28.09 6.88 -11.03
N GLY A 223 -27.92 7.58 -9.90
CA GLY A 223 -28.82 7.48 -8.75
C GLY A 223 -28.37 6.49 -7.67
N ALA A 224 -27.36 6.85 -6.88
CA ALA A 224 -27.18 6.24 -5.58
C ALA A 224 -28.33 6.70 -4.66
N GLY A 225 -29.34 5.85 -4.48
CA GLY A 225 -30.34 5.99 -3.44
C GLY A 225 -29.67 5.86 -2.07
N VAL A 226 -29.70 6.93 -1.30
CA VAL A 226 -29.39 6.89 0.14
C VAL A 226 -30.42 5.98 0.79
N VAL A 227 -29.97 4.88 1.39
CA VAL A 227 -30.82 4.06 2.26
C VAL A 227 -30.96 4.85 3.57
N GLY A 228 -32.00 5.68 3.63
CA GLY A 228 -32.32 6.49 4.80
C GLY A 228 -33.03 5.63 5.85
N ASP A 229 -32.43 5.53 7.03
CA ASP A 229 -33.17 5.16 8.23
C ASP A 229 -33.93 6.40 8.73
N GLY A 230 -35.22 6.23 8.97
CA GLY A 230 -36.15 7.29 9.31
C GLY A 230 -36.06 7.65 10.79
N GLY A 231 -35.92 8.94 11.09
CA GLY A 231 -36.04 9.45 12.45
C GLY A 231 -36.29 10.97 12.48
N SER A 232 -37.54 11.37 12.70
CA SER A 232 -37.95 12.74 13.04
C SER A 232 -37.70 13.03 14.56
N PRO A 233 -37.94 14.24 15.08
CA PRO A 233 -36.96 15.24 15.52
C PRO A 233 -36.91 15.40 17.08
N PRO A 234 -36.16 16.37 17.67
CA PRO A 234 -35.61 16.23 19.02
C PRO A 234 -36.53 16.69 20.15
N GLY A 235 -36.40 16.03 21.31
CA GLY A 235 -37.02 16.41 22.57
C GLY A 235 -35.97 16.63 23.67
N THR A 236 -35.97 17.87 24.18
CA THR A 236 -35.56 18.41 25.49
C THR A 236 -34.82 17.54 26.54
N ALA A 237 -33.79 18.17 27.12
CA ALA A 237 -32.93 17.74 28.22
C ALA A 237 -33.61 17.46 29.57
N THR A 238 -33.00 16.59 30.38
CA THR A 238 -32.78 16.78 31.84
C THR A 238 -31.62 15.90 32.35
N ASP A 239 -30.94 16.45 33.36
CA ASP A 239 -29.75 15.96 34.06
C ASP A 239 -29.92 14.66 34.88
N GLY A 240 -28.81 13.99 35.18
CA GLY A 240 -28.73 12.97 36.23
C GLY A 240 -27.39 12.22 36.26
N ALA A 241 -26.50 12.61 37.16
CA ALA A 241 -25.26 11.91 37.45
C ALA A 241 -25.49 10.65 38.30
N THR A 242 -24.81 9.53 38.01
CA THR A 242 -24.31 8.57 39.01
C THR A 242 -23.09 7.81 38.47
N ASP A 243 -22.14 7.63 39.39
CA ASP A 243 -20.90 6.85 39.34
C ASP A 243 -21.19 5.33 39.41
N GLY A 244 -20.36 4.52 38.75
CA GLY A 244 -20.29 3.08 38.98
C GLY A 244 -19.31 2.38 38.03
N GLY A 245 -18.08 2.17 38.48
CA GLY A 245 -17.09 1.34 37.77
C GLY A 245 -17.47 -0.14 37.70
N GLY A 246 -17.10 -0.81 36.60
CA GLY A 246 -17.22 -2.25 36.44
C GLY A 246 -16.72 -2.69 35.07
N GLY A 247 -15.66 -3.51 35.04
CA GLY A 247 -15.02 -3.99 33.83
C GLY A 247 -16.00 -4.68 32.86
N GLY A 248 -15.99 -4.21 31.62
CA GLY A 248 -16.59 -4.89 30.46
C GLY A 248 -15.47 -5.19 29.48
N GLY A 249 -15.25 -6.48 29.22
CA GLY A 249 -14.24 -6.95 28.28
C GLY A 249 -14.42 -6.35 26.89
N ASP A 250 -13.29 -6.21 26.19
CA ASP A 250 -13.18 -5.88 24.78
C ASP A 250 -14.08 -6.82 23.94
N ALA A 251 -15.32 -6.40 23.71
CA ALA A 251 -16.14 -6.97 22.66
C ALA A 251 -15.62 -6.43 21.33
N PRO A 252 -15.21 -7.28 20.37
CA PRO A 252 -14.88 -6.82 19.04
C PRO A 252 -16.09 -6.08 18.44
N PRO A 253 -15.86 -5.05 17.62
CA PRO A 253 -16.94 -4.26 17.08
C PRO A 253 -17.88 -5.09 16.19
N PRO A 254 -19.15 -4.68 16.03
CA PRO A 254 -20.13 -5.46 15.30
C PRO A 254 -19.67 -5.67 13.85
N ALA A 255 -19.54 -6.94 13.46
CA ALA A 255 -19.42 -7.37 12.09
C ALA A 255 -20.68 -6.95 11.33
N GLY A 256 -20.60 -5.88 10.53
CA GLY A 256 -21.81 -5.24 10.00
C GLY A 256 -21.70 -4.54 8.66
N ALA A 257 -20.63 -4.76 7.88
CA ALA A 257 -20.67 -4.44 6.46
C ALA A 257 -21.16 -5.70 5.71
N ALA A 258 -22.38 -5.65 5.16
CA ALA A 258 -22.90 -6.71 4.31
C ALA A 258 -21.91 -6.98 3.16
N ALA A 259 -21.68 -8.26 2.84
CA ALA A 259 -20.75 -8.64 1.80
C ALA A 259 -21.15 -7.96 0.48
N PRO A 260 -20.21 -7.27 -0.19
CA PRO A 260 -20.50 -6.67 -1.48
C PRO A 260 -20.83 -7.73 -2.54
N ALA A 261 -21.64 -7.34 -3.54
CA ALA A 261 -22.30 -8.21 -4.52
C ALA A 261 -21.52 -9.46 -4.96
N ASP A 262 -22.24 -10.59 -5.09
CA ASP A 262 -21.68 -11.87 -5.52
C ASP A 262 -20.85 -11.72 -6.80
N ASN A 263 -19.60 -12.23 -6.77
CA ASN A 263 -18.63 -12.31 -7.87
C ASN A 263 -17.56 -11.21 -8.00
N TRP A 264 -17.24 -10.45 -6.94
CA TRP A 264 -16.03 -9.60 -6.89
C TRP A 264 -14.94 -10.17 -5.97
N PHE A 265 -13.70 -10.19 -6.44
CA PHE A 265 -12.53 -10.35 -5.57
C PHE A 265 -12.24 -9.02 -4.87
N ASN A 266 -12.46 -8.98 -3.56
CA ASN A 266 -12.27 -7.77 -2.75
C ASN A 266 -10.83 -7.68 -2.25
N LEU A 267 -10.06 -6.77 -2.83
CA LEU A 267 -8.66 -6.47 -2.49
C LEU A 267 -8.61 -5.11 -1.79
N PHE A 268 -7.97 -5.05 -0.62
CA PHE A 268 -7.78 -3.80 0.12
C PHE A 268 -6.29 -3.47 0.27
N VAL A 269 -5.93 -2.20 0.11
CA VAL A 269 -4.57 -1.70 0.29
C VAL A 269 -4.58 -0.59 1.33
N LEU A 270 -3.71 -0.69 2.32
CA LEU A 270 -3.53 0.33 3.36
C LEU A 270 -2.07 0.55 3.71
N HIS A 271 -1.78 1.74 4.22
CA HIS A 271 -0.45 2.13 4.66
C HIS A 271 -0.51 2.65 6.11
N GLN A 272 -0.40 1.75 7.09
CA GLN A 272 -0.62 2.00 8.53
C GLN A 272 0.32 1.13 9.37
N ASN A 273 0.60 1.53 10.62
CA ASN A 273 1.28 0.64 11.56
C ASN A 273 0.44 -0.62 11.83
N ARG A 274 1.09 -1.79 11.83
CA ARG A 274 0.46 -3.09 12.03
C ARG A 274 0.77 -3.66 13.40
N VAL A 275 -0.24 -4.22 14.03
CA VAL A 275 -0.08 -5.05 15.23
C VAL A 275 -1.05 -6.22 15.21
N THR A 276 -0.78 -7.23 16.04
CA THR A 276 -1.70 -8.37 16.25
C THR A 276 -2.77 -8.07 17.30
N ARG A 277 -2.64 -7.00 18.09
CA ARG A 277 -3.64 -6.55 19.09
C ARG A 277 -3.76 -5.03 19.09
N GLY A 278 -4.98 -4.52 19.07
CA GLY A 278 -5.26 -3.10 18.91
C GLY A 278 -4.52 -2.20 19.91
N SER A 279 -3.87 -1.17 19.39
CA SER A 279 -3.41 -0.01 20.13
C SER A 279 -3.90 1.23 19.38
N SER A 280 -3.99 2.38 20.06
CA SER A 280 -4.33 3.63 19.37
C SER A 280 -3.32 4.01 18.29
N LYS A 281 -2.12 3.42 18.25
CA LYS A 281 -1.04 3.75 17.31
C LYS A 281 -0.88 2.75 16.17
N SER A 282 -1.92 1.98 15.87
CA SER A 282 -1.83 0.86 14.94
C SER A 282 -3.20 0.34 14.56
N ILE A 283 -3.29 -0.37 13.44
CA ILE A 283 -4.50 -1.12 13.06
C ILE A 283 -4.27 -2.61 13.29
N SER A 284 -5.24 -3.27 13.94
CA SER A 284 -5.27 -4.73 14.10
C SER A 284 -5.97 -5.38 12.91
N THR A 285 -5.54 -6.59 12.55
CA THR A 285 -6.23 -7.43 11.57
C THR A 285 -7.68 -7.74 11.95
N ASP A 286 -8.03 -7.71 13.25
CA ASP A 286 -9.40 -7.96 13.74
C ASP A 286 -10.39 -6.85 13.34
N MET A 287 -9.88 -5.67 12.96
CA MET A 287 -10.70 -4.55 12.48
C MET A 287 -11.11 -4.71 11.01
N LEU A 288 -10.47 -5.64 10.28
CA LEU A 288 -10.71 -5.87 8.86
C LEU A 288 -12.03 -6.65 8.67
N PRO A 289 -12.90 -6.23 7.74
CA PRO A 289 -14.09 -7.00 7.43
C PRO A 289 -13.75 -8.38 6.85
N ALA A 290 -14.43 -9.42 7.33
CA ALA A 290 -14.22 -10.81 6.89
C ALA A 290 -14.59 -11.09 5.42
N TRP A 291 -15.29 -10.17 4.75
CA TRP A 291 -15.62 -10.27 3.31
C TRP A 291 -14.48 -9.83 2.39
N LEU A 292 -13.42 -9.23 2.94
CA LEU A 292 -12.18 -8.98 2.20
C LEU A 292 -11.51 -10.32 1.89
N HIS A 293 -11.03 -10.47 0.66
CA HIS A 293 -10.31 -11.67 0.26
C HIS A 293 -8.81 -11.51 0.50
N PHE A 294 -8.28 -10.30 0.27
CA PHE A 294 -6.86 -10.05 0.35
C PHE A 294 -6.57 -8.61 0.81
N VAL A 295 -5.53 -8.46 1.61
CA VAL A 295 -5.05 -7.16 2.10
C VAL A 295 -3.56 -7.02 1.81
N LEU A 296 -3.20 -5.96 1.09
CA LEU A 296 -1.80 -5.51 0.95
C LEU A 296 -1.51 -4.46 2.03
N TRP A 297 -0.60 -4.79 2.93
CA TRP A 297 -0.15 -3.92 4.01
C TRP A 297 1.17 -3.23 3.63
N GLY A 298 1.12 -1.91 3.44
CA GLY A 298 2.21 -1.12 2.87
C GLY A 298 3.32 -0.77 3.87
N HIS A 299 2.98 0.07 4.85
CA HIS A 299 3.89 0.78 5.77
C HIS A 299 4.96 -0.03 6.51
N GLU A 300 4.78 -1.34 6.65
CA GLU A 300 5.71 -2.15 7.44
C GLU A 300 6.88 -2.61 6.56
N HIS A 301 8.10 -2.24 6.95
CA HIS A 301 9.30 -2.51 6.15
C HIS A 301 9.80 -3.95 6.23
N ASP A 302 9.42 -4.67 7.28
CA ASP A 302 9.76 -6.07 7.45
C ASP A 302 9.13 -6.91 6.33
N SER A 303 9.95 -7.68 5.63
CA SER A 303 9.48 -8.53 4.53
C SER A 303 8.90 -9.84 5.05
N TYR A 304 7.57 -9.96 4.98
CA TYR A 304 6.78 -11.19 5.16
C TYR A 304 5.88 -11.39 3.92
N PRO A 305 6.47 -11.74 2.77
CA PRO A 305 5.79 -11.66 1.48
C PRO A 305 4.71 -12.73 1.31
N GLU A 306 4.81 -13.86 2.03
CA GLU A 306 3.78 -14.89 2.03
C GLU A 306 2.54 -14.42 2.80
N PRO A 307 1.35 -14.38 2.16
CA PRO A 307 0.13 -13.96 2.83
C PRO A 307 -0.24 -14.88 4.00
N VAL A 308 -0.73 -14.28 5.09
CA VAL A 308 -1.17 -14.99 6.30
C VAL A 308 -2.66 -14.79 6.52
N GLY A 309 -3.39 -15.87 6.86
CA GLY A 309 -4.84 -15.86 7.05
C GLY A 309 -5.62 -16.25 5.79
N GLU A 310 -6.89 -16.64 5.95
CA GLU A 310 -7.74 -17.08 4.83
C GLU A 310 -8.69 -15.98 4.34
N ALA A 311 -9.29 -15.20 5.25
CA ALA A 311 -10.31 -14.19 4.92
C ALA A 311 -10.29 -13.02 5.94
N PRO A 312 -9.54 -11.95 5.67
CA PRO A 312 -8.64 -11.77 4.53
C PRO A 312 -7.28 -12.46 4.69
N ALA A 313 -6.67 -12.85 3.56
CA ALA A 313 -5.24 -13.12 3.50
C ALA A 313 -4.46 -11.79 3.54
N VAL A 314 -3.57 -11.62 4.52
CA VAL A 314 -2.79 -10.39 4.73
C VAL A 314 -1.36 -10.59 4.24
N CYS A 315 -0.97 -9.79 3.25
CA CYS A 315 0.37 -9.78 2.66
C CYS A 315 1.12 -8.52 3.07
N GLN A 316 2.36 -8.68 3.53
CA GLN A 316 3.25 -7.59 3.94
C GLN A 316 4.59 -7.75 3.20
N PRO A 317 4.71 -7.26 1.95
CA PRO A 317 5.91 -7.47 1.14
C PRO A 317 7.20 -6.91 1.76
N GLY A 318 7.08 -5.86 2.59
CA GLY A 318 8.20 -5.09 3.07
C GLY A 318 8.67 -4.03 2.08
N SER A 319 9.55 -3.16 2.54
CA SER A 319 10.16 -2.10 1.75
C SER A 319 11.09 -2.64 0.66
N SER A 320 11.40 -1.84 -0.35
CA SER A 320 12.41 -2.19 -1.37
C SER A 320 13.80 -1.60 -1.09
N VAL A 321 13.98 -0.93 0.04
CA VAL A 321 15.27 -0.40 0.50
C VAL A 321 15.25 -0.27 2.02
N ALA A 322 16.37 -0.60 2.67
CA ALA A 322 16.52 -0.44 4.11
C ALA A 322 16.68 1.04 4.47
N THR A 323 15.66 1.62 5.13
CA THR A 323 15.66 3.01 5.61
C THR A 323 16.15 3.13 7.04
N ALA A 324 16.13 2.01 7.79
CA ALA A 324 16.68 1.88 9.13
C ALA A 324 17.60 0.66 9.26
N LEU A 325 18.52 0.69 10.23
CA LEU A 325 19.36 -0.45 10.59
C LEU A 325 18.68 -1.27 11.69
N SER A 326 17.64 -2.01 11.32
CA SER A 326 16.86 -2.87 12.22
C SER A 326 16.87 -4.33 11.77
N ALA A 327 16.57 -5.25 12.69
CA ALA A 327 16.53 -6.68 12.39
C ALA A 327 15.48 -7.03 11.32
N GLY A 328 14.37 -6.29 11.29
CA GLY A 328 13.32 -6.47 10.29
C GLY A 328 13.72 -6.00 8.89
N GLU A 329 14.49 -4.91 8.81
CA GLU A 329 15.06 -4.39 7.56
C GLU A 329 16.18 -5.27 6.98
N ALA A 330 16.83 -6.10 7.82
CA ALA A 330 17.85 -7.06 7.39
C ALA A 330 17.27 -8.30 6.68
N ARG A 331 15.95 -8.49 6.69
CA ARG A 331 15.30 -9.59 5.97
C ARG A 331 15.44 -9.39 4.45
N PRO A 332 15.61 -10.48 3.67
CA PRO A 332 15.58 -10.40 2.21
C PRO A 332 14.26 -9.79 1.72
N LYS A 333 14.36 -8.83 0.79
CA LYS A 333 13.22 -8.06 0.30
C LYS A 333 12.60 -8.72 -0.93
N HIS A 334 11.29 -8.58 -1.08
CA HIS A 334 10.52 -9.24 -2.13
C HIS A 334 9.46 -8.32 -2.73
N VAL A 335 9.08 -8.62 -3.96
CA VAL A 335 7.78 -8.25 -4.52
C VAL A 335 6.89 -9.48 -4.62
N VAL A 336 5.58 -9.28 -4.69
CA VAL A 336 4.62 -10.41 -4.71
C VAL A 336 3.81 -10.38 -5.98
N LEU A 337 3.84 -11.47 -6.75
CA LEU A 337 2.99 -11.67 -7.92
C LEU A 337 1.66 -12.27 -7.49
N LEU A 338 0.58 -11.48 -7.55
CA LEU A 338 -0.77 -11.89 -7.21
C LEU A 338 -1.54 -12.27 -8.48
N ARG A 339 -2.06 -13.51 -8.53
CA ARG A 339 -2.90 -14.02 -9.63
C ARG A 339 -4.31 -14.25 -9.13
N LEU A 340 -5.27 -13.62 -9.77
CA LEU A 340 -6.69 -13.70 -9.44
C LEU A 340 -7.44 -14.47 -10.52
N PHE A 341 -8.32 -15.37 -10.09
CA PHE A 341 -9.28 -16.03 -10.94
C PHE A 341 -10.62 -16.15 -10.21
N LYS A 342 -11.64 -15.43 -10.69
CA LYS A 342 -12.90 -15.20 -9.97
C LYS A 342 -12.56 -14.70 -8.55
N THR A 343 -13.04 -15.36 -7.49
CA THR A 343 -12.75 -15.01 -6.09
C THR A 343 -11.53 -15.76 -5.50
N GLN A 344 -10.84 -16.59 -6.28
CA GLN A 344 -9.64 -17.31 -5.84
C GLN A 344 -8.38 -16.50 -6.15
N HIS A 345 -7.35 -16.64 -5.31
CA HIS A 345 -6.04 -16.06 -5.55
C HIS A 345 -4.89 -17.06 -5.38
N GLN A 346 -3.75 -16.73 -5.98
CA GLN A 346 -2.47 -17.38 -5.77
C GLN A 346 -1.38 -16.30 -5.73
N THR A 347 -0.40 -16.44 -4.83
CA THR A 347 0.76 -15.57 -4.75
C THR A 347 2.05 -16.30 -5.12
N VAL A 348 3.01 -15.56 -5.67
CA VAL A 348 4.40 -15.99 -5.83
C VAL A 348 5.29 -14.84 -5.36
N SER A 349 6.09 -15.08 -4.32
CA SER A 349 7.08 -14.12 -3.83
C SER A 349 8.32 -14.16 -4.71
N ILE A 350 8.82 -12.99 -5.12
CA ILE A 350 10.00 -12.85 -5.98
C ILE A 350 11.03 -12.00 -5.22
N PRO A 351 12.20 -12.56 -4.86
CA PRO A 351 13.24 -11.81 -4.17
C PRO A 351 13.85 -10.73 -5.09
N LEU A 352 14.24 -9.61 -4.50
CA LEU A 352 14.89 -8.49 -5.19
C LEU A 352 16.41 -8.64 -5.10
N ALA A 353 17.07 -8.78 -6.24
CA ALA A 353 18.51 -9.02 -6.35
C ALA A 353 19.36 -7.74 -6.30
N THR A 354 18.77 -6.57 -6.54
CA THR A 354 19.51 -5.29 -6.55
C THR A 354 19.52 -4.58 -5.20
N VAL A 355 18.78 -5.10 -4.21
CA VAL A 355 18.79 -4.60 -2.84
C VAL A 355 20.18 -4.80 -2.24
N ARG A 356 20.68 -3.76 -1.57
CA ARG A 356 21.95 -3.87 -0.87
C ARG A 356 21.82 -4.85 0.29
N GLU A 357 22.70 -5.84 0.29
CA GLU A 357 22.85 -6.81 1.36
C GLU A 357 23.06 -6.11 2.72
N PHE A 358 22.33 -6.59 3.72
CA PHE A 358 22.34 -6.03 5.07
C PHE A 358 22.32 -7.17 6.09
N ALA A 359 23.46 -7.39 6.75
CA ALA A 359 23.60 -8.30 7.87
C ALA A 359 23.55 -7.53 9.20
N MET A 360 22.82 -8.06 10.17
CA MET A 360 22.73 -7.55 11.54
C MET A 360 22.86 -8.71 12.53
N GLU A 361 23.67 -8.52 13.58
CA GLU A 361 23.89 -9.49 14.64
C GLU A 361 23.97 -8.77 15.99
N ASP A 362 23.27 -9.32 16.99
CA ASP A 362 23.37 -8.86 18.38
C ASP A 362 24.37 -9.73 19.14
N VAL A 363 25.36 -9.09 19.79
CA VAL A 363 26.43 -9.78 20.54
C VAL A 363 26.37 -9.40 22.01
N THR A 364 26.06 -10.40 22.86
CA THR A 364 26.13 -10.25 24.32
C THR A 364 27.52 -10.61 24.81
N LEU A 365 28.33 -9.60 25.20
CA LEU A 365 29.73 -9.79 25.60
C LEU A 365 29.91 -10.81 26.74
N ALA A 366 29.05 -10.79 27.76
CA ALA A 366 29.13 -11.72 28.88
C ALA A 366 28.99 -13.19 28.47
N ALA A 367 28.25 -13.47 27.38
CA ALA A 367 28.09 -14.80 26.83
C ALA A 367 29.23 -15.17 25.85
N ALA A 368 29.69 -14.21 25.05
CA ALA A 368 30.71 -14.43 24.03
C ALA A 368 32.15 -14.46 24.59
N LEU A 369 32.42 -13.75 25.69
CA LEU A 369 33.70 -13.70 26.39
C LEU A 369 33.50 -13.87 27.91
N PRO A 370 33.14 -15.08 28.38
CA PRO A 370 32.93 -15.32 29.80
C PRO A 370 34.18 -15.03 30.62
N GLY A 371 34.05 -14.23 31.69
CA GLY A 371 35.14 -13.91 32.61
C GLY A 371 36.12 -12.83 32.11
N VAL A 372 35.90 -12.26 30.92
CA VAL A 372 36.65 -11.10 30.43
C VAL A 372 35.96 -9.82 30.89
N ASP A 373 36.73 -8.86 31.39
CA ASP A 373 36.24 -7.51 31.69
C ASP A 373 35.80 -6.82 30.38
N PRO A 374 34.54 -6.36 30.24
CA PRO A 374 34.06 -5.67 29.04
C PRO A 374 34.84 -4.39 28.69
N SER A 375 35.61 -3.83 29.63
CA SER A 375 36.49 -2.69 29.39
C SER A 375 37.86 -3.07 28.79
N ASP A 376 38.19 -4.37 28.74
CA ASP A 376 39.41 -4.85 28.08
C ASP A 376 39.25 -4.82 26.55
N ALA A 377 39.83 -3.79 25.95
CA ALA A 377 39.67 -3.50 24.52
C ALA A 377 40.28 -4.55 23.59
N ALA A 378 41.31 -5.29 24.04
CA ALA A 378 42.00 -6.25 23.19
C ALA A 378 41.13 -7.48 22.83
N PRO A 379 40.64 -8.27 23.80
CA PRO A 379 39.79 -9.44 23.51
C PRO A 379 38.43 -9.05 22.92
N VAL A 380 37.85 -7.94 23.38
CA VAL A 380 36.58 -7.42 22.82
C VAL A 380 36.79 -6.99 21.36
N GLY A 381 37.87 -6.27 21.07
CA GLY A 381 38.19 -5.82 19.72
C GLY A 381 38.45 -6.97 18.75
N GLU A 382 39.12 -8.03 19.19
CA GLU A 382 39.35 -9.23 18.38
C GLU A 382 38.04 -9.96 18.05
N LEU A 383 37.17 -10.18 19.05
CA LEU A 383 35.85 -10.78 18.86
C LEU A 383 35.02 -9.99 17.84
N LEU A 384 34.87 -8.67 18.05
CA LEU A 384 34.00 -7.85 17.21
C LEU A 384 34.51 -7.74 15.77
N LYS A 385 35.82 -7.67 15.55
CA LYS A 385 36.41 -7.74 14.20
C LYS A 385 36.07 -9.05 13.50
N GLY A 386 36.17 -10.17 14.22
CA GLY A 386 35.78 -11.49 13.70
C GLY A 386 34.30 -11.55 13.31
N ARG A 387 33.41 -11.03 14.16
CA ARG A 387 31.96 -10.97 13.92
C ARG A 387 31.61 -10.11 12.69
N VAL A 388 32.21 -8.92 12.59
CA VAL A 388 32.00 -8.04 11.42
C VAL A 388 32.50 -8.70 10.13
N ALA A 389 33.66 -9.36 10.16
CA ALA A 389 34.18 -10.06 8.99
C ALA A 389 33.29 -11.24 8.58
N ALA A 390 32.76 -12.00 9.54
CA ALA A 390 31.83 -13.09 9.29
C ALA A 390 30.49 -12.59 8.71
N ALA A 391 29.93 -11.51 9.26
CA ALA A 391 28.71 -10.89 8.76
C ALA A 391 28.88 -10.37 7.32
N ALA A 392 30.01 -9.72 7.04
CA ALA A 392 30.34 -9.25 5.69
C ALA A 392 30.51 -10.40 4.68
N ALA A 393 31.08 -11.53 5.11
CA ALA A 393 31.24 -12.71 4.27
C ALA A 393 29.89 -13.40 3.99
N ALA A 394 29.02 -13.52 5.01
CA ALA A 394 27.68 -14.09 4.86
C ALA A 394 26.80 -13.23 3.93
N ALA A 395 26.94 -11.90 3.99
CA ALA A 395 26.24 -10.97 3.10
C ALA A 395 26.76 -10.99 1.64
N ALA A 396 27.90 -11.63 1.36
CA ALA A 396 28.48 -11.68 0.02
C ALA A 396 28.26 -13.03 -0.70
N ALA A 397 27.67 -14.01 -0.01
CA ALA A 397 27.40 -15.37 -0.48
C ALA A 397 25.94 -15.51 -0.91
#